data_AF-A0A1I8BNE3-F1
#
_entry.id   AF-A0A1I8BNE3-F1
#
_cell.length_a   1.000
_cell.length_b   1.000
_cell.length_c   1.000
_cell.angle_alpha   90.00
_cell.angle_beta   90.00
_cell.angle_gamma   90.00
#
_symmetry.space_group_name_H-M   'P 1'
#
loop_
_entity.id
_entity.type
_entity.pdbx_description
1 polymer ?
#
loop_
_entity_poly.entity_id
_entity_poly.type
_entity_poly.pdbx_seq_one_letter_code
_entity_poly.pdbx_strand_id
1 'polypeptide(L)'
;MVGYVRCGAIPSNVYESPPNIIFPLILNFDKIERYEKERKLDRIARSPASRSKRSRSRSQTEEQYRNRLTEMKAKSLCYKIEAIMSRGMFKMMVGLIISKEIVLPEEEMLRYNRRFMLFSTLSDMVYYDYERYLEYSKLNDLITTPSKEHFLSAAQTFDEVATFIKKYKREFFCEANIYLIEAICALETIASKNAIVARLLTNNKLNKELSIDFSNVGHCRFLCFFPTFTLKSKK
;
A
#
# COMPACT_ATOMS: atom_id res chain seq x y z
N MET A 1 -35.87 21.64 35.04
CA MET A 1 -36.60 21.79 33.76
C MET A 1 -35.81 21.04 32.71
N VAL A 2 -36.33 19.88 32.31
CA VAL A 2 -35.71 18.95 31.35
C VAL A 2 -36.36 19.20 30.01
N GLY A 3 -35.58 19.64 29.02
CA GLY A 3 -36.04 19.84 27.65
C GLY A 3 -35.67 18.63 26.79
N TYR A 4 -36.61 17.71 26.61
CA TYR A 4 -36.54 16.66 25.60
C TYR A 4 -36.87 17.25 24.22
N VAL A 5 -35.97 17.08 23.24
CA VAL A 5 -36.30 17.24 21.83
C VAL A 5 -36.48 15.85 21.23
N ARG A 6 -37.71 15.59 20.75
CA ARG A 6 -38.16 14.33 20.15
C ARG A 6 -37.40 14.01 18.86
N CYS A 7 -37.02 12.75 18.74
CA CYS A 7 -36.63 12.08 17.50
C CYS A 7 -37.72 12.25 16.43
N GLY A 8 -37.32 12.75 15.25
CA GLY A 8 -38.02 12.49 14.00
C GLY A 8 -37.57 11.13 13.47
N ALA A 9 -38.49 10.19 13.34
CA ALA A 9 -38.27 8.91 12.68
C ALA A 9 -38.00 9.16 11.18
N ILE A 10 -36.84 8.70 10.70
CA ILE A 10 -36.57 8.58 9.26
C ILE A 10 -36.88 7.12 8.88
N PRO A 11 -37.61 6.87 7.77
CA PRO A 11 -38.07 5.54 7.42
C PRO A 11 -36.90 4.58 7.16
N SER A 12 -36.98 3.42 7.79
CA SER A 12 -36.30 2.19 7.41
C SER A 12 -36.74 1.78 5.99
N ASN A 13 -35.90 2.06 4.99
CA ASN A 13 -35.68 1.25 3.78
C ASN A 13 -34.88 2.05 2.75
N VAL A 14 -33.55 2.03 2.85
CA VAL A 14 -32.61 1.96 1.71
C VAL A 14 -31.33 1.31 2.24
N TYR A 15 -31.23 -0.02 2.11
CA TYR A 15 -29.95 -0.73 2.18
C TYR A 15 -29.19 -0.38 0.89
N GLU A 16 -28.47 0.73 0.90
CA GLU A 16 -27.43 0.98 -0.09
C GLU A 16 -26.10 0.57 0.54
N SER A 17 -25.50 -0.44 -0.09
CA SER A 17 -24.17 -0.99 0.18
C SER A 17 -23.16 0.11 0.51
N PRO A 18 -22.25 -0.09 1.48
CA PRO A 18 -21.25 0.93 1.78
C PRO A 18 -20.41 1.18 0.52
N PRO A 19 -20.15 2.45 0.16
CA PRO A 19 -19.33 2.76 -0.99
C PRO A 19 -17.93 2.19 -0.73
N ASN A 20 -17.42 1.45 -1.70
CA ASN A 20 -15.99 1.14 -1.81
C ASN A 20 -15.21 2.46 -1.84
N ILE A 21 -14.86 3.01 -0.68
CA ILE A 21 -13.93 4.13 -0.56
C ILE A 21 -12.52 3.54 -0.65
N ILE A 22 -12.20 3.07 -1.85
CA ILE A 22 -10.83 2.92 -2.31
C ILE A 22 -10.49 4.26 -2.95
N PHE A 23 -9.52 4.98 -2.35
CA PHE A 23 -8.79 6.13 -2.89
C PHE A 23 -9.28 6.65 -4.26
N PRO A 24 -9.86 7.86 -4.36
CA PRO A 24 -10.15 8.49 -5.65
C PRO A 24 -8.86 9.09 -6.24
N LEU A 25 -7.89 8.22 -6.51
CA LEU A 25 -6.74 8.48 -7.38
C LEU A 25 -6.56 7.29 -8.34
N ILE A 26 -7.67 6.71 -8.80
CA ILE A 26 -7.66 5.90 -10.00
C ILE A 26 -7.63 6.89 -11.17
N LEU A 27 -6.41 7.29 -11.55
CA LEU A 27 -6.15 7.80 -12.89
C LEU A 27 -6.73 6.77 -13.86
N ASN A 28 -7.79 7.16 -14.55
CA ASN A 28 -8.54 6.30 -15.45
C ASN A 28 -7.64 6.01 -16.67
N PHE A 29 -6.87 4.92 -16.61
CA PHE A 29 -5.86 4.57 -17.61
C PHE A 29 -6.45 4.51 -19.03
N ASP A 30 -7.72 4.12 -19.16
CA ASP A 30 -8.49 4.11 -20.40
C ASP A 30 -8.69 5.50 -21.03
N LYS A 31 -8.67 6.58 -20.23
CA LYS A 31 -8.70 7.95 -20.74
C LYS A 31 -7.33 8.39 -21.26
N ILE A 32 -6.25 7.95 -20.61
CA ILE A 32 -4.88 8.27 -21.02
C ILE A 32 -4.55 7.57 -22.35
N GLU A 33 -4.95 6.31 -22.50
CA GLU A 33 -4.69 5.53 -23.71
C GLU A 33 -5.50 6.00 -24.92
N ARG A 34 -6.75 6.46 -24.71
CA ARG A 34 -7.56 7.12 -25.73
C ARG A 34 -6.93 8.42 -26.23
N TYR A 35 -6.37 9.22 -25.32
CA TYR A 35 -5.69 10.46 -25.66
C TYR A 35 -4.40 10.24 -26.49
N GLU A 36 -3.69 9.13 -26.28
CA GLU A 36 -2.53 8.75 -27.09
C GLU A 36 -2.90 8.32 -28.52
N LYS A 37 -4.05 7.67 -28.71
CA LYS A 37 -4.55 7.28 -30.05
C LYS A 37 -4.94 8.51 -30.88
N GLU A 38 -5.67 9.46 -30.30
CA GLU A 38 -6.10 10.69 -31.00
C GLU A 38 -4.91 11.55 -31.45
N ARG A 39 -3.85 11.65 -30.63
CA ARG A 39 -2.62 12.39 -31.00
C ARG A 39 -1.83 11.77 -32.15
N LYS A 40 -1.86 10.45 -32.32
CA LYS A 40 -1.16 9.78 -33.44
C LYS A 40 -1.82 10.13 -34.78
N LEU A 41 -3.14 10.28 -34.81
CA LEU A 41 -3.90 10.68 -36.00
C LEU A 41 -3.62 12.14 -36.38
N ASP A 42 -3.52 13.04 -35.41
CA ASP A 42 -3.22 14.46 -35.63
C ASP A 42 -1.81 14.72 -36.23
N ARG A 43 -0.84 13.82 -36.00
CA ARG A 43 0.52 13.93 -36.56
C ARG A 43 0.58 13.73 -38.07
N ILE A 44 -0.39 13.02 -38.65
CA ILE A 44 -0.41 12.67 -40.06
C ILE A 44 -0.90 13.86 -40.92
N ALA A 45 -1.61 14.83 -40.32
CA ALA A 45 -2.41 15.81 -41.07
C ALA A 45 -1.75 17.19 -41.38
N ARG A 46 -0.47 17.47 -41.07
CA ARG A 46 0.08 18.87 -41.22
C ARG A 46 1.45 19.02 -41.89
N SER A 47 1.49 20.00 -42.83
CA SER A 47 2.53 20.39 -43.82
C SER A 47 3.93 20.76 -43.25
N PRO A 48 5.03 20.66 -44.05
CA PRO A 48 6.40 20.51 -43.55
C PRO A 48 7.17 21.80 -43.20
N ALA A 49 6.79 22.97 -43.73
CA ALA A 49 7.73 24.11 -43.82
C ALA A 49 7.93 24.92 -42.51
N SER A 50 7.05 24.80 -41.51
CA SER A 50 7.23 25.46 -40.20
C SER A 50 7.84 24.55 -39.13
N ARG A 51 8.37 23.37 -39.51
CA ARG A 51 8.74 22.29 -38.57
C ARG A 51 10.02 22.54 -37.78
N SER A 52 11.11 23.08 -38.32
CA SER A 52 12.44 22.83 -37.71
C SER A 52 12.73 23.50 -36.35
N LYS A 53 12.38 24.79 -36.14
CA LYS A 53 12.60 25.49 -34.85
C LYS A 53 11.47 25.24 -33.84
N ARG A 54 10.22 25.13 -34.30
CA ARG A 54 9.08 24.76 -33.43
C ARG A 54 9.12 23.28 -33.03
N SER A 55 9.62 22.35 -33.85
CA SER A 55 9.65 20.92 -33.49
C SER A 55 10.68 20.60 -32.42
N ARG A 56 11.83 21.30 -32.35
CA ARG A 56 12.84 21.09 -31.28
C ARG A 56 12.35 21.52 -29.90
N SER A 57 11.68 22.68 -29.78
CA SER A 57 11.07 23.08 -28.51
C SER A 57 9.90 22.16 -28.13
N ARG A 58 9.07 21.77 -29.11
CA ARG A 58 7.95 20.84 -28.90
C ARG A 58 8.43 19.43 -28.53
N SER A 59 9.58 18.97 -29.04
CA SER A 59 10.17 17.69 -28.67
C SER A 59 10.75 17.70 -27.26
N GLN A 60 11.39 18.79 -26.83
CA GLN A 60 11.86 18.93 -25.44
C GLN A 60 10.70 18.97 -24.44
N THR A 61 9.61 19.69 -24.74
CA THR A 61 8.42 19.69 -23.88
C THR A 61 7.73 18.31 -23.86
N GLU A 62 7.71 17.58 -24.97
CA GLU A 62 7.15 16.23 -25.04
C GLU A 62 8.00 15.22 -24.25
N GLU A 63 9.32 15.32 -24.31
CA GLU A 63 10.26 14.51 -23.55
C GLU A 63 10.14 14.77 -22.04
N GLN A 64 10.09 16.04 -21.62
CA GLN A 64 9.84 16.40 -20.21
C GLN A 64 8.51 15.86 -19.70
N TYR A 65 7.45 15.91 -20.52
CA TYR A 65 6.15 15.36 -20.16
C TYR A 65 6.19 13.83 -20.02
N ARG A 66 6.85 13.12 -20.95
CA ARG A 66 7.04 11.66 -20.87
C ARG A 66 7.80 11.27 -19.60
N ASN A 67 8.90 11.96 -19.30
CA ASN A 67 9.69 11.70 -18.09
C ASN A 67 8.86 11.89 -16.81
N ARG A 68 8.05 12.96 -16.74
CA ARG A 68 7.16 13.21 -15.60
C ARG A 68 6.06 12.14 -15.48
N LEU A 69 5.51 11.70 -16.60
CA LEU A 69 4.50 10.64 -16.62
C LEU A 69 5.10 9.30 -16.16
N THR A 70 6.29 8.95 -16.64
CA THR A 70 7.02 7.76 -16.21
C THR A 70 7.31 7.82 -14.70
N GLU A 71 7.76 8.96 -14.18
CA GLU A 71 7.99 9.15 -12.74
C GLU A 71 6.69 8.98 -11.92
N MET A 72 5.57 9.57 -12.37
CA MET A 72 4.28 9.43 -11.68
C MET A 72 3.78 7.99 -11.67
N LYS A 73 3.88 7.27 -12.79
CA LYS A 73 3.48 5.87 -12.87
C LYS A 73 4.33 5.01 -11.93
N ALA A 74 5.63 5.28 -11.87
CA ALA A 74 6.54 4.54 -11.01
C ALA A 74 6.30 4.83 -9.51
N LYS A 75 6.02 6.09 -9.13
CA LYS A 75 5.56 6.42 -7.76
C LYS A 75 4.25 5.71 -7.40
N SER A 76 3.28 5.71 -8.31
CA SER A 76 2.02 5.01 -8.11
C SER A 76 2.22 3.50 -7.92
N LEU A 77 3.17 2.90 -8.66
CA LEU A 77 3.54 1.50 -8.49
C LEU A 77 4.10 1.25 -7.09
N CYS A 78 5.00 2.10 -6.59
CA CYS A 78 5.52 2.00 -5.23
C CYS A 78 4.42 2.05 -4.19
N TYR A 79 3.48 3.00 -4.26
CA TYR A 79 2.36 3.07 -3.32
C TYR A 79 1.48 1.82 -3.35
N LYS A 80 1.26 1.22 -4.52
CA LYS A 80 0.52 -0.04 -4.62
C LYS A 80 1.27 -1.19 -3.97
N ILE A 81 2.59 -1.26 -4.15
CA ILE A 81 3.42 -2.28 -3.50
C ILE A 81 3.40 -2.08 -1.97
N GLU A 82 3.57 -0.84 -1.49
CA GLU A 82 3.50 -0.51 -0.06
C GLU A 82 2.14 -0.88 0.54
N ALA A 83 1.04 -0.68 -0.18
CA ALA A 83 -0.29 -1.07 0.27
C ALA A 83 -0.42 -2.60 0.42
N ILE A 84 0.06 -3.37 -0.57
CA ILE A 84 0.06 -4.84 -0.52
C ILE A 84 0.96 -5.32 0.64
N MET A 85 2.16 -4.74 0.76
CA MET A 85 3.10 -5.03 1.85
C MET A 85 2.47 -4.76 3.22
N SER A 86 1.83 -3.60 3.41
CA SER A 86 1.16 -3.23 4.66
C SER A 86 0.08 -4.23 5.03
N ARG A 87 -0.70 -4.69 4.04
CA ARG A 87 -1.72 -5.74 4.25
C ARG A 87 -1.09 -7.07 4.67
N GLY A 88 0.02 -7.46 4.04
CA GLY A 88 0.76 -8.68 4.43
C GLY A 88 1.31 -8.59 5.85
N MET A 89 1.88 -7.45 6.21
CA MET A 89 2.39 -7.17 7.55
C MET A 89 1.31 -7.18 8.61
N PHE A 90 0.16 -6.56 8.32
CA PHE A 90 -0.96 -6.54 9.25
C PHE A 90 -1.42 -7.96 9.58
N LYS A 91 -1.62 -8.81 8.57
CA LYS A 91 -1.97 -10.23 8.76
C LYS A 91 -0.91 -10.99 9.56
N MET A 92 0.37 -10.77 9.25
CA MET A 92 1.49 -11.35 9.99
C MET A 92 1.44 -10.96 11.46
N MET A 93 1.26 -9.67 11.77
CA MET A 93 1.20 -9.15 13.14
C MET A 93 0.00 -9.71 13.92
N VAL A 94 -1.18 -9.77 13.31
CA VAL A 94 -2.37 -10.39 13.92
C VAL A 94 -2.10 -11.86 14.26
N GLY A 95 -1.50 -12.61 13.33
CA GLY A 95 -1.11 -14.01 13.57
C GLY A 95 -0.17 -14.16 14.77
N LEU A 96 0.84 -13.28 14.89
CA LEU A 96 1.81 -13.28 15.99
C LEU A 96 1.18 -12.93 17.35
N ILE A 97 0.21 -12.01 17.36
CA ILE A 97 -0.55 -11.64 18.57
C ILE A 97 -1.38 -12.84 19.04
N ILE A 98 -2.11 -13.50 18.13
CA ILE A 98 -2.97 -14.66 18.46
C ILE A 98 -2.12 -15.85 18.92
N SER A 99 -0.95 -16.08 18.29
CA SER A 99 -0.01 -17.11 18.72
C SER A 99 0.78 -16.77 19.98
N LYS A 100 0.55 -15.58 20.58
CA LYS A 100 1.24 -15.06 21.77
C LYS A 100 2.77 -14.91 21.62
N GLU A 101 3.23 -14.77 20.37
CA GLU A 101 4.64 -14.45 20.08
C GLU A 101 4.91 -12.95 20.25
N ILE A 102 3.86 -12.12 20.18
CA ILE A 102 3.89 -10.68 20.48
C ILE A 102 2.75 -10.37 21.45
N VAL A 103 3.06 -9.57 22.47
CA VAL A 103 2.09 -9.10 23.46
C VAL A 103 1.66 -7.67 23.13
N LEU A 104 0.35 -7.42 23.11
CA LEU A 104 -0.18 -6.07 23.05
C LEU A 104 -0.06 -5.41 24.43
N PRO A 105 0.48 -4.18 24.52
CA PRO A 105 0.57 -3.48 25.80
C PRO A 105 -0.81 -3.02 26.28
N GLU A 106 -0.99 -3.00 27.61
CA GLU A 106 -2.28 -2.73 28.27
C GLU A 106 -2.84 -1.31 28.00
N GLU A 107 -1.99 -0.33 27.69
CA GLU A 107 -2.37 1.06 27.43
C GLU A 107 -2.39 1.42 25.93
N GLU A 108 -2.92 0.54 25.09
CA GLU A 108 -2.88 0.69 23.63
C GLU A 108 -3.54 2.02 23.16
N MET A 109 -4.70 2.39 23.72
CA MET A 109 -5.41 3.64 23.39
C MET A 109 -4.57 4.90 23.66
N LEU A 110 -3.89 4.96 24.81
CA LEU A 110 -3.00 6.07 25.17
C LEU A 110 -1.82 6.17 24.19
N ARG A 111 -1.28 5.02 23.78
CA ARG A 111 -0.18 4.96 22.80
C ARG A 111 -0.64 5.34 21.40
N TYR A 112 -1.84 4.92 20.99
CA TYR A 112 -2.47 5.35 19.75
C TYR A 112 -2.59 6.88 19.74
N ASN A 113 -3.26 7.44 20.74
CA ASN A 113 -3.49 8.88 20.83
C ASN A 113 -2.19 9.67 20.80
N ARG A 114 -1.15 9.24 21.53
CA ARG A 114 0.18 9.90 21.48
C ARG A 114 0.83 9.84 20.10
N ARG A 115 0.76 8.72 19.40
CA ARG A 115 1.35 8.55 18.06
C ARG A 115 0.62 9.39 17.00
N PHE A 116 -0.72 9.42 17.10
CA PHE A 116 -1.54 10.09 16.10
C PHE A 116 -1.91 11.53 16.45
N MET A 117 -1.52 12.03 17.62
CA MET A 117 -1.73 13.42 18.05
C MET A 117 -1.20 14.43 17.00
N LEU A 118 -0.08 14.12 16.37
CA LEU A 118 0.54 14.97 15.34
C LEU A 118 -0.33 15.11 14.07
N PHE A 119 -1.29 14.20 13.87
CA PHE A 119 -2.20 14.20 12.73
C PHE A 119 -3.60 14.70 13.07
N SER A 120 -3.85 15.05 14.34
CA SER A 120 -5.17 15.50 14.82
C SER A 120 -5.66 16.79 14.16
N THR A 121 -4.76 17.58 13.56
CA THR A 121 -5.10 18.80 12.81
C THR A 121 -5.41 18.54 11.33
N LEU A 122 -5.23 17.31 10.85
CA LEU A 122 -5.58 16.92 9.49
C LEU A 122 -7.07 16.60 9.40
N SER A 123 -7.65 16.72 8.20
CA SER A 123 -9.07 16.41 7.98
C SER A 123 -9.39 14.95 8.34
N ASP A 124 -10.63 14.68 8.76
CA ASP A 124 -11.18 13.35 9.07
C ASP A 124 -10.94 12.27 7.99
N MET A 125 -10.68 12.62 6.73
CA MET A 125 -10.28 11.64 5.71
C MET A 125 -8.88 11.05 5.91
N VAL A 126 -8.07 11.62 6.81
CA VAL A 126 -6.66 11.27 7.03
C VAL A 126 -6.42 10.77 8.46
N TYR A 127 -7.28 11.15 9.40
CA TYR A 127 -7.18 10.78 10.82
C TYR A 127 -8.44 10.05 11.28
N TYR A 128 -8.24 8.94 11.98
CA TYR A 128 -9.30 8.25 12.71
C TYR A 128 -9.02 8.41 14.21
N ASP A 129 -10.05 8.70 15.00
CA ASP A 129 -9.97 8.49 16.44
C ASP A 129 -9.84 6.98 16.73
N TYR A 130 -9.51 6.65 17.97
CA TYR A 130 -9.23 5.26 18.36
C TYR A 130 -10.43 4.32 18.16
N GLU A 131 -11.64 4.80 18.42
CA GLU A 131 -12.87 4.01 18.28
C GLU A 131 -13.13 3.67 16.80
N ARG A 132 -13.03 4.67 15.91
CA ARG A 132 -13.12 4.46 14.46
C ARG A 132 -12.00 3.56 13.96
N TYR A 133 -10.78 3.69 14.47
CA TYR A 133 -9.68 2.80 14.13
C TYR A 133 -10.02 1.33 14.44
N LEU A 134 -10.60 1.04 15.61
CA LEU A 134 -11.03 -0.31 15.96
C LEU A 134 -12.15 -0.82 15.04
N GLU A 135 -13.14 0.03 14.76
CA GLU A 135 -14.26 -0.31 13.85
C GLU A 135 -13.76 -0.63 12.44
N TYR A 136 -12.93 0.24 11.85
CA TYR A 136 -12.46 0.07 10.47
C TYR A 136 -11.40 -1.01 10.33
N SER A 137 -10.54 -1.22 11.34
CA SER A 137 -9.53 -2.28 11.30
C SER A 137 -10.13 -3.67 11.40
N LYS A 138 -11.36 -3.79 11.93
CA LYS A 138 -12.01 -5.07 12.23
C LYS A 138 -11.11 -6.01 13.02
N LEU A 139 -10.26 -5.45 13.88
CA LEU A 139 -9.27 -6.21 14.63
C LEU A 139 -9.94 -7.31 15.48
N ASN A 140 -11.10 -6.99 16.07
CA ASN A 140 -11.88 -7.93 16.89
C ASN A 140 -12.33 -9.16 16.09
N ASP A 141 -12.80 -8.97 14.86
CA ASP A 141 -13.20 -10.09 13.99
C ASP A 141 -11.99 -10.96 13.64
N LEU A 142 -10.86 -10.32 13.32
CA LEU A 142 -9.63 -11.01 12.91
C LEU A 142 -9.00 -11.83 14.04
N ILE A 143 -9.14 -11.40 15.29
CA ILE A 143 -8.62 -12.13 16.46
C ILE A 143 -9.32 -13.49 16.64
N THR A 144 -10.54 -13.66 16.13
CA THR A 144 -11.27 -14.93 16.22
C THR A 144 -10.76 -16.01 15.25
N THR A 145 -10.06 -15.60 14.19
CA THR A 145 -9.52 -16.51 13.17
C THR A 145 -8.20 -17.14 13.66
N PRO A 146 -7.96 -18.46 13.46
CA PRO A 146 -6.73 -19.11 13.91
C PRO A 146 -5.45 -18.46 13.34
N SER A 147 -4.40 -18.34 14.16
CA SER A 147 -3.12 -17.73 13.77
C SER A 147 -2.51 -18.33 12.49
N LYS A 148 -2.67 -19.63 12.26
CA LYS A 148 -2.22 -20.32 11.05
C LYS A 148 -2.80 -19.74 9.76
N GLU A 149 -4.08 -19.40 9.77
CA GLU A 149 -4.78 -18.85 8.59
C GLU A 149 -4.28 -17.45 8.27
N HIS A 150 -4.02 -16.64 9.31
CA HIS A 150 -3.37 -15.34 9.16
C HIS A 150 -1.97 -15.45 8.54
N PHE A 151 -1.15 -16.40 9.00
CA PHE A 151 0.18 -16.63 8.43
C PHE A 151 0.12 -17.12 6.98
N LEU A 152 -0.81 -18.02 6.66
CA LEU A 152 -1.00 -18.47 5.28
C LEU A 152 -1.43 -17.30 4.37
N SER A 153 -2.39 -16.49 4.83
CA SER A 153 -2.87 -15.32 4.09
C SER A 153 -1.80 -14.23 3.95
N ALA A 154 -0.96 -14.04 4.98
CA ALA A 154 0.19 -13.15 4.93
C ALA A 154 1.19 -13.60 3.88
N ALA A 155 1.55 -14.89 3.86
CA ALA A 155 2.45 -15.46 2.85
C ALA A 155 1.94 -15.23 1.42
N GLN A 156 0.67 -15.54 1.16
CA GLN A 156 0.03 -15.29 -0.13
C GLN A 156 0.11 -13.81 -0.52
N THR A 157 -0.16 -12.91 0.43
CA THR A 157 -0.10 -11.46 0.20
C THR A 157 1.32 -10.98 -0.13
N PHE A 158 2.35 -11.57 0.49
CA PHE A 158 3.74 -11.25 0.14
C PHE A 158 4.13 -11.82 -1.23
N ASP A 159 3.63 -12.99 -1.62
CA ASP A 159 3.87 -13.54 -2.96
C ASP A 159 3.19 -12.71 -4.07
N GLU A 160 2.07 -12.04 -3.76
CA GLU A 160 1.45 -11.07 -4.66
C GLU A 160 2.43 -9.93 -5.01
N VAL A 161 3.30 -9.51 -4.08
CA VAL A 161 4.30 -8.45 -4.33
C VAL A 161 5.27 -8.87 -5.43
N ALA A 162 5.81 -10.09 -5.36
CA ALA A 162 6.72 -10.62 -6.38
C ALA A 162 6.02 -10.75 -7.75
N THR A 163 4.77 -11.22 -7.75
CA THR A 163 3.95 -11.34 -8.97
C THR A 163 3.68 -9.96 -9.58
N PHE A 164 3.34 -8.99 -8.74
CA PHE A 164 3.04 -7.62 -9.13
C PHE A 164 4.29 -6.93 -9.71
N ILE A 165 5.43 -7.02 -9.03
CA ILE A 165 6.71 -6.47 -9.51
C ILE A 165 7.10 -7.11 -10.84
N LYS A 166 7.02 -8.44 -10.97
CA LYS A 166 7.35 -9.16 -12.22
C LYS A 166 6.48 -8.71 -13.39
N LYS A 167 5.18 -8.48 -13.18
CA LYS A 167 4.24 -7.99 -14.20
C LYS A 167 4.66 -6.61 -14.72
N TYR A 168 5.05 -5.70 -13.82
CA TYR A 168 5.37 -4.33 -14.17
C TYR A 168 6.87 -4.10 -14.44
N LYS A 169 7.71 -5.13 -14.29
CA LYS A 169 9.16 -5.01 -14.49
C LYS A 169 9.55 -4.54 -15.90
N ARG A 170 8.84 -5.01 -16.92
CA ARG A 170 9.16 -4.70 -18.33
C ARG A 170 8.71 -3.31 -18.78
N GLU A 171 7.66 -2.76 -18.18
CA GLU A 171 7.08 -1.47 -18.59
C GLU A 171 7.76 -0.27 -17.93
N PHE A 172 8.37 -0.46 -16.75
CA PHE A 172 8.79 0.67 -15.91
C PHE A 172 10.31 0.77 -15.67
N PHE A 173 11.04 -0.35 -15.71
CA PHE A 173 12.46 -0.34 -15.29
C PHE A 173 13.42 0.18 -16.36
N CYS A 174 12.98 0.33 -17.61
CA CYS A 174 13.82 0.86 -18.69
C CYS A 174 13.98 2.39 -18.66
N GLU A 175 13.09 3.12 -17.97
CA GLU A 175 13.04 4.59 -17.97
C GLU A 175 12.93 5.21 -16.56
N ALA A 176 12.83 4.39 -15.51
CA ALA A 176 12.67 4.87 -14.14
C ALA A 176 14.01 5.25 -13.46
N ASN A 177 13.92 6.14 -12.48
CA ASN A 177 15.05 6.55 -11.64
C ASN A 177 15.67 5.35 -10.90
N ILE A 178 16.99 5.21 -10.93
CA ILE A 178 17.74 4.10 -10.31
C ILE A 178 17.39 3.90 -8.83
N TYR A 179 17.20 4.98 -8.08
CA TYR A 179 16.83 4.92 -6.66
C TYR A 179 15.46 4.29 -6.44
N LEU A 180 14.53 4.48 -7.38
CA LEU A 180 13.19 3.89 -7.30
C LEU A 180 13.21 2.40 -7.63
N ILE A 181 14.07 2.01 -8.57
CA ILE A 181 14.32 0.61 -8.92
C ILE A 181 14.93 -0.12 -7.72
N GLU A 182 15.95 0.44 -7.10
CA GLU A 182 16.58 -0.10 -5.88
C GLU A 182 15.53 -0.27 -4.77
N ALA A 183 14.67 0.73 -4.60
CA ALA A 183 13.61 0.69 -3.61
C ALA A 183 12.63 -0.47 -3.86
N ILE A 184 12.16 -0.64 -5.10
CA ILE A 184 11.25 -1.74 -5.45
C ILE A 184 11.92 -3.10 -5.23
N CYS A 185 13.20 -3.25 -5.60
CA CYS A 185 13.97 -4.48 -5.36
C CYS A 185 14.13 -4.79 -3.87
N ALA A 186 14.31 -3.76 -3.02
CA ALA A 186 14.35 -3.92 -1.58
C ALA A 186 13.01 -4.43 -1.03
N LEU A 187 11.88 -3.86 -1.48
CA LEU A 187 10.55 -4.33 -1.09
C LEU A 187 10.29 -5.78 -1.53
N GLU A 188 10.70 -6.15 -2.76
CA GLU A 188 10.61 -7.53 -3.25
C GLU A 188 11.37 -8.50 -2.33
N THR A 189 12.57 -8.11 -1.91
CA THR A 189 13.42 -8.91 -1.03
C THR A 189 12.78 -9.08 0.35
N ILE A 190 12.26 -8.00 0.93
CA ILE A 190 11.57 -8.03 2.24
C ILE A 190 10.33 -8.90 2.15
N ALA A 191 9.51 -8.73 1.10
CA ALA A 191 8.31 -9.53 0.86
C ALA A 191 8.66 -11.02 0.79
N SER A 192 9.67 -11.38 0.00
CA SER A 192 10.10 -12.76 -0.19
C SER A 192 10.56 -13.42 1.12
N LYS A 193 11.36 -12.70 1.92
CA LYS A 193 11.80 -13.20 3.24
C LYS A 193 10.61 -13.38 4.19
N ASN A 194 9.71 -12.41 4.25
CA ASN A 194 8.54 -12.47 5.12
C ASN A 194 7.54 -13.54 4.67
N ALA A 195 7.41 -13.82 3.36
CA ALA A 195 6.62 -14.92 2.84
C ALA A 195 7.12 -16.28 3.34
N ILE A 196 8.45 -16.50 3.32
CA ILE A 196 9.08 -17.72 3.81
C ILE A 196 8.79 -17.89 5.31
N VAL A 197 9.02 -16.85 6.10
CA VAL A 197 8.77 -16.92 7.55
C VAL A 197 7.30 -17.18 7.84
N ALA A 198 6.38 -16.48 7.18
CA ALA A 198 4.95 -16.70 7.34
C ALA A 198 4.54 -18.16 7.05
N ARG A 199 5.05 -18.77 5.96
CA ARG A 199 4.83 -20.20 5.66
C ARG A 199 5.39 -21.13 6.73
N LEU A 200 6.55 -20.80 7.31
CA LEU A 200 7.15 -21.59 8.40
C LEU A 200 6.31 -21.51 9.68
N LEU A 201 5.75 -20.33 9.98
CA LEU A 201 4.85 -20.13 11.12
C LEU A 201 3.54 -20.93 10.99
N THR A 202 2.99 -21.09 9.78
CA THR A 202 1.80 -21.93 9.55
C THR A 202 1.99 -23.38 10.01
N ASN A 203 3.22 -23.91 9.92
CA ASN A 203 3.52 -25.31 10.20
C ASN A 203 3.83 -25.61 11.68
N ASN A 204 3.67 -24.64 12.60
CA ASN A 204 3.76 -24.80 14.06
C ASN A 204 5.06 -25.41 14.63
N LYS A 205 6.15 -25.56 13.86
CA LYS A 205 7.42 -26.13 14.35
C LYS A 205 8.46 -25.05 14.63
N LEU A 206 8.14 -24.11 15.51
CA LEU A 206 9.10 -23.13 16.00
C LEU A 206 9.88 -23.66 17.21
N ASN A 207 10.82 -24.56 16.96
CA ASN A 207 12.00 -24.69 17.84
C ASN A 207 12.99 -23.53 17.61
N LYS A 208 12.49 -22.41 17.07
CA LYS A 208 13.26 -21.27 16.59
C LYS A 208 12.71 -20.00 17.23
N GLU A 209 13.61 -19.11 17.60
CA GLU A 209 13.30 -17.78 18.11
C GLU A 209 12.98 -16.84 16.93
N LEU A 210 11.87 -16.11 17.02
CA LEU A 210 11.51 -15.08 16.06
C LEU A 210 12.34 -13.82 16.34
N SER A 211 13.05 -13.34 15.34
CA SER A 211 13.83 -12.09 15.40
C SER A 211 13.30 -11.13 14.35
N ILE A 212 13.07 -9.88 14.78
CA ILE A 212 12.54 -8.80 13.94
C ILE A 212 13.68 -7.81 13.69
N ASP A 213 13.98 -7.57 12.42
CA ASP A 213 15.04 -6.67 11.99
C ASP A 213 14.46 -5.41 11.33
N PHE A 214 14.86 -4.25 11.87
CA PHE A 214 14.52 -2.92 11.37
C PHE A 214 15.74 -2.23 10.71
N SER A 215 16.84 -2.93 10.45
CA SER A 215 18.05 -2.34 9.85
C SER A 215 17.88 -1.95 8.38
N ASN A 216 16.93 -2.56 7.66
CA ASN A 216 16.59 -2.22 6.27
C ASN A 216 15.88 -0.86 6.10
N VAL A 217 15.83 -0.05 7.17
CA VAL A 217 15.16 1.26 7.25
C VAL A 217 15.89 2.39 6.49
N GLY A 218 17.07 2.12 5.91
CA GLY A 218 18.01 3.17 5.51
C GLY A 218 17.90 3.79 4.11
N HIS A 219 17.20 3.22 3.12
CA HIS A 219 17.49 3.60 1.72
C HIS A 219 16.34 4.00 0.80
N CYS A 220 15.13 4.26 1.29
CA CYS A 220 14.04 4.51 0.38
C CYS A 220 13.12 5.63 0.84
N ARG A 221 12.72 6.47 -0.12
CA ARG A 221 11.66 7.49 -0.03
C ARG A 221 10.27 6.85 0.12
N PHE A 222 10.17 5.83 0.96
CA PHE A 222 8.93 5.12 1.24
C PHE A 222 8.13 5.85 2.30
N LEU A 223 6.80 5.74 2.19
CA LEU A 223 5.89 6.23 3.22
C LEU A 223 5.85 5.26 4.42
N CYS A 224 6.21 3.99 4.20
CA CYS A 224 6.08 2.93 5.19
C CYS A 224 7.39 2.17 5.44
N PHE A 225 7.67 1.87 6.70
CA PHE A 225 8.78 1.02 7.11
C PHE A 225 8.31 -0.42 7.31
N PHE A 226 9.00 -1.36 6.67
CA PHE A 226 8.66 -2.78 6.75
C PHE A 226 9.78 -3.58 7.43
N PRO A 227 9.54 -4.16 8.62
CA PRO A 227 10.53 -5.05 9.21
C PRO A 227 10.79 -6.30 8.38
N THR A 228 11.94 -6.91 8.58
CA THR A 228 12.22 -8.25 8.07
C THR A 228 12.16 -9.24 9.23
N PHE A 229 11.34 -10.28 9.09
CA PHE A 229 11.26 -11.34 10.09
C PHE A 229 12.30 -12.43 9.76
N THR A 230 12.91 -12.99 10.79
CA THR A 230 13.84 -14.11 10.68
C THR A 230 13.59 -15.12 11.80
N LEU A 231 13.90 -16.39 11.55
CA LEU A 231 13.79 -17.47 12.53
C LEU A 231 15.18 -18.00 12.85
N LYS A 232 15.64 -17.82 14.09
CA LYS A 232 16.95 -18.29 14.58
C LYS A 232 16.78 -19.58 15.37
N SER A 233 17.74 -20.51 15.31
CA SER A 233 17.69 -21.68 16.20
C SER A 233 17.77 -21.23 17.65
N LYS A 234 16.93 -21.79 18.54
CA LYS A 234 17.15 -21.63 19.99
C LYS A 234 18.51 -22.27 20.31
N LYS A 235 19.39 -21.51 20.95
CA LYS A 235 20.67 -22.03 21.49
C LYS A 235 20.41 -22.76 22.80
#